data_AF-A0AAD0LCY5-F1
#
_entry.id   AF-A0AAD0LCY5-F1
#
_cell.length_a   1.000
_cell.length_b   1.000
_cell.length_c   1.000
_cell.angle_alpha   90.00
_cell.angle_beta   90.00
_cell.angle_gamma   90.00
#
_symmetry.space_group_name_H-M   'P 1'
#
loop_
_entity.id
_entity.type
_entity.pdbx_description
1 polymer ?
#
loop_
_entity_poly.entity_id
_entity_poly.type
_entity_poly.pdbx_seq_one_letter_code
_entity_poly.pdbx_strand_id
1 'polypeptide(L)'
;MVAGLSLPLPVMAAAQCPFPQGMQASIEASRHVVQARADGTPREQLLQGIPAKLDEPTRQLLREIVSEVYDNEPVQADVYAAYRFEHCFLSQQHAETVAAIKFSDALPLLRKCEQIEPQGARPPCAMRAVHAVTGIPE
;
A
#
# COMPACT_ATOMS: atom_id res chain seq x y z
N MET A 1 33.95 -2.37 -35.16
CA MET A 1 33.40 -2.02 -33.83
C MET A 1 31.91 -1.84 -34.02
N VAL A 2 31.11 -2.84 -33.66
CA VAL A 2 29.65 -2.78 -33.82
C VAL A 2 29.07 -2.49 -32.44
N ALA A 3 28.53 -1.28 -32.27
CA ALA A 3 27.82 -0.88 -31.06
C ALA A 3 26.52 -1.69 -30.97
N GLY A 4 26.48 -2.64 -30.03
CA GLY A 4 25.25 -3.33 -29.65
C GLY A 4 24.34 -2.36 -28.91
N LEU A 5 23.22 -2.00 -29.52
CA LEU A 5 22.11 -1.33 -28.87
C LEU A 5 21.46 -2.29 -27.87
N SER A 6 21.92 -2.26 -26.62
CA SER A 6 21.20 -2.84 -25.50
C SER A 6 20.00 -1.94 -25.19
N LEU A 7 18.85 -2.28 -25.76
CA LEU A 7 17.57 -1.73 -25.29
C LEU A 7 17.36 -2.21 -23.84
N PRO A 8 17.12 -1.31 -22.87
CA PRO A 8 16.71 -1.74 -21.54
C PRO A 8 15.35 -2.44 -21.69
N LEU A 9 15.31 -3.73 -21.37
CA LEU A 9 14.05 -4.44 -21.17
C LEU A 9 13.24 -3.64 -20.14
N PRO A 10 11.93 -3.43 -20.37
CA PRO A 10 11.10 -2.85 -19.33
C PRO A 10 11.25 -3.77 -18.12
N VAL A 11 11.85 -3.22 -17.05
CA VAL A 11 11.67 -3.79 -15.72
C VAL A 11 10.16 -3.83 -15.57
N MET A 12 9.58 -5.01 -15.72
CA MET A 12 8.23 -5.25 -15.26
C MET A 12 8.32 -4.94 -13.79
N ALA A 13 7.89 -3.73 -13.40
CA ALA A 13 7.81 -3.32 -12.02
C ALA A 13 7.07 -4.47 -11.35
N ALA A 14 7.79 -5.24 -10.53
CA ALA A 14 7.21 -6.42 -9.90
C ALA A 14 5.93 -5.94 -9.27
N ALA A 15 4.80 -6.56 -9.63
CA ALA A 15 3.49 -6.09 -9.19
C ALA A 15 3.58 -5.89 -7.68
N GLN A 16 3.54 -4.62 -7.25
CA GLN A 16 3.72 -4.24 -5.84
C GLN A 16 2.68 -4.91 -4.94
N CYS A 17 1.64 -5.45 -5.58
CA CYS A 17 0.61 -6.24 -5.00
C CYS A 17 0.32 -7.48 -5.86
N PRO A 18 0.74 -8.69 -5.49
CA PRO A 18 0.41 -9.89 -6.26
C PRO A 18 -1.10 -10.19 -6.16
N PHE A 19 -1.82 -10.38 -7.27
CA PHE A 19 -3.25 -10.71 -7.23
C PHE A 19 -3.50 -12.23 -7.35
N PRO A 20 -4.48 -12.83 -6.64
CA PRO A 20 -5.37 -12.25 -5.62
C PRO A 20 -4.79 -12.23 -4.19
N GLN A 21 -3.73 -13.00 -3.94
CA GLN A 21 -3.23 -13.30 -2.59
C GLN A 21 -2.66 -12.05 -1.88
N GLY A 22 -1.95 -11.19 -2.58
CA GLY A 22 -1.43 -9.91 -2.10
C GLY A 22 -2.50 -8.89 -1.76
N MET A 23 -3.67 -8.95 -2.40
CA MET A 23 -4.80 -8.07 -2.05
C MET A 23 -5.35 -8.39 -0.66
N GLN A 24 -5.63 -9.67 -0.39
CA GLN A 24 -6.05 -10.12 0.94
C GLN A 24 -4.95 -9.86 1.98
N ALA A 25 -3.70 -10.21 1.65
CA ALA A 25 -2.55 -9.95 2.51
C ALA A 25 -2.40 -8.45 2.83
N SER A 26 -2.68 -7.56 1.87
CA SER A 26 -2.60 -6.11 2.11
C SER A 26 -3.61 -5.65 3.16
N ILE A 27 -4.86 -6.14 3.13
CA ILE A 27 -5.90 -5.77 4.10
C ILE A 27 -5.54 -6.29 5.49
N GLU A 28 -5.21 -7.58 5.58
CA GLU A 28 -4.90 -8.24 6.86
C GLU A 28 -3.66 -7.63 7.50
N ALA A 29 -2.58 -7.45 6.73
CA ALA A 29 -1.36 -6.80 7.20
C ALA A 29 -1.60 -5.35 7.58
N SER A 30 -2.38 -4.60 6.81
CA SER A 30 -2.70 -3.20 7.12
C SER A 30 -3.37 -3.06 8.48
N ARG A 31 -4.39 -3.87 8.76
CA ARG A 31 -5.08 -3.87 10.05
C ARG A 31 -4.16 -4.29 11.18
N HIS A 32 -3.40 -5.37 10.97
CA HIS A 32 -2.48 -5.89 11.98
C HIS A 32 -1.38 -4.88 12.34
N VAL A 33 -0.72 -4.29 11.34
CA VAL A 33 0.41 -3.37 11.54
C VAL A 33 -0.04 -2.06 12.18
N VAL A 34 -1.19 -1.50 11.79
CA VAL A 34 -1.76 -0.30 12.43
C VAL A 34 -2.08 -0.59 13.91
N GLN A 35 -2.72 -1.73 14.20
CA GLN A 35 -3.02 -2.13 15.58
C GLN A 35 -1.74 -2.36 16.38
N ALA A 36 -0.76 -3.09 15.83
CA ALA A 36 0.49 -3.37 16.51
C ALA A 36 1.28 -2.09 16.83
N ARG A 37 1.29 -1.09 15.93
CA ARG A 37 1.86 0.23 16.20
C ARG A 37 1.13 0.93 17.35
N ALA A 38 -0.21 0.90 17.35
CA ALA A 38 -1.01 1.50 18.41
C ALA A 38 -0.74 0.85 19.78
N ASP A 39 -0.46 -0.45 19.79
CA ASP A 39 -0.11 -1.23 20.99
C ASP A 39 1.37 -1.06 21.42
N GLY A 40 2.15 -0.24 20.71
CA GLY A 40 3.55 0.04 21.04
C GLY A 40 4.55 -1.02 20.58
N THR A 41 4.16 -1.90 19.64
CA THR A 41 5.08 -2.88 19.05
C THR A 41 6.20 -2.14 18.30
N PRO A 42 7.48 -2.54 18.42
CA PRO A 42 8.56 -1.96 17.62
C PRO A 42 8.50 -2.35 16.14
N ARG A 43 8.96 -1.45 15.26
CA ARG A 43 9.03 -1.67 13.80
C ARG A 43 9.81 -2.95 13.48
N GLU A 44 10.95 -3.13 14.13
CA GLU A 44 11.88 -4.22 13.89
C GLU A 44 11.25 -5.57 14.20
N GLN A 45 10.40 -5.64 15.23
CA GLN A 45 9.70 -6.87 15.60
C GLN A 45 8.72 -7.29 14.49
N LEU A 46 7.99 -6.33 13.90
CA LEU A 46 7.10 -6.63 12.77
C LEU A 46 7.88 -7.05 11.52
N LEU A 47 9.00 -6.37 11.21
CA LEU A 47 9.85 -6.72 10.06
C LEU A 47 10.47 -8.12 10.21
N GLN A 48 10.93 -8.48 11.41
CA GLN A 48 11.45 -9.82 11.71
C GLN A 48 10.36 -10.91 11.68
N GLY A 49 9.11 -10.52 11.97
CA GLY A 49 7.96 -11.42 11.92
C GLY A 49 7.49 -11.80 10.51
N ILE A 50 8.00 -11.15 9.45
CA ILE A 50 7.63 -11.46 8.06
C ILE A 50 8.16 -12.86 7.68
N PRO A 51 7.29 -13.84 7.37
CA PRO A 51 7.73 -15.20 7.13
C PRO A 51 8.63 -15.33 5.90
N ALA A 52 9.81 -15.93 6.07
CA ALA A 52 10.77 -16.14 4.98
C ALA A 52 10.23 -17.05 3.85
N LYS A 53 9.21 -17.87 4.14
CA LYS A 53 8.56 -18.78 3.18
C LYS A 53 7.65 -18.09 2.16
N LEU A 54 7.31 -16.81 2.37
CA LEU A 54 6.53 -16.03 1.42
C LEU A 54 7.40 -15.68 0.19
N ASP A 55 6.75 -15.55 -0.96
CA ASP A 55 7.39 -15.02 -2.17
C ASP A 55 7.86 -13.57 -1.97
N GLU A 56 8.87 -13.16 -2.73
CA GLU A 56 9.47 -11.83 -2.54
C GLU A 56 8.49 -10.67 -2.77
N PRO A 57 7.61 -10.68 -3.80
CA PRO A 57 6.59 -9.65 -3.95
C PRO A 57 5.69 -9.48 -2.72
N THR A 58 5.19 -10.58 -2.15
CA THR A 58 4.39 -10.53 -0.92
C THR A 58 5.20 -10.01 0.27
N ARG A 59 6.46 -10.44 0.43
CA ARG A 59 7.32 -9.91 1.51
C ARG A 59 7.57 -8.41 1.35
N GLN A 60 7.81 -7.95 0.13
CA GLN A 60 8.04 -6.56 -0.16
C GLN A 60 6.81 -5.70 0.15
N LEU A 61 5.62 -6.15 -0.24
CA LEU A 61 4.35 -5.53 0.14
C LEU A 61 4.21 -5.37 1.66
N LEU A 62 4.55 -6.42 2.43
CA LEU A 62 4.47 -6.37 3.90
C LEU A 62 5.48 -5.36 4.49
N ARG A 63 6.71 -5.30 3.96
CA ARG A 63 7.72 -4.32 4.39
C ARG A 63 7.30 -2.89 4.07
N GLU A 64 6.68 -2.67 2.92
CA GLU A 64 6.13 -1.37 2.53
C GLU A 64 5.03 -0.94 3.49
N ILE A 65 4.08 -1.83 3.80
CA ILE A 65 3.02 -1.54 4.77
C ILE A 65 3.58 -1.17 6.14
N VAL A 66 4.58 -1.92 6.64
CA VAL A 66 5.25 -1.58 7.91
C VAL A 66 5.93 -0.22 7.81
N SER A 67 6.61 0.07 6.72
CA SER A 67 7.31 1.34 6.55
C SER A 67 6.34 2.52 6.47
N GLU A 68 5.29 2.44 5.66
CA GLU A 68 4.26 3.46 5.55
C GLU A 68 3.60 3.75 6.90
N VAL A 69 3.23 2.71 7.64
CA VAL A 69 2.60 2.87 8.95
C VAL A 69 3.56 3.45 9.98
N TYR A 70 4.87 3.18 9.95
CA TYR A 70 5.80 3.69 10.98
C TYR A 70 6.42 5.04 10.63
N ASP A 71 6.60 5.33 9.34
CA ASP A 71 7.28 6.52 8.85
C ASP A 71 6.34 7.74 8.74
N ASN A 72 5.03 7.56 8.98
CA ASN A 72 4.01 8.60 8.82
C ASN A 72 3.10 8.73 10.05
N GLU A 73 2.27 9.78 10.08
CA GLU A 73 1.26 9.93 11.12
C GLU A 73 0.21 8.79 11.07
N PRO A 74 -0.29 8.32 12.23
CA PRO A 74 -1.11 7.10 12.30
C PRO A 74 -2.53 7.31 11.80
N VAL A 75 -2.96 6.57 10.78
CA VAL A 75 -4.34 6.55 10.26
C VAL A 75 -5.11 5.36 10.85
N GLN A 76 -6.43 5.47 11.00
CA GLN A 76 -7.33 4.40 11.45
C GLN A 76 -7.21 3.16 10.55
N ALA A 77 -7.28 1.99 11.17
CA ALA A 77 -6.98 0.72 10.52
C ALA A 77 -7.92 0.40 9.33
N ASP A 78 -9.18 0.78 9.41
CA ASP A 78 -10.18 0.61 8.34
C ASP A 78 -9.91 1.52 7.15
N VAL A 79 -9.56 2.79 7.40
CA VAL A 79 -9.18 3.78 6.38
C VAL A 79 -7.88 3.36 5.68
N TYR A 80 -6.86 2.99 6.44
CA TYR A 80 -5.57 2.57 5.88
C TYR A 80 -5.69 1.26 5.08
N ALA A 81 -6.45 0.27 5.58
CA ALA A 81 -6.68 -0.98 4.85
C ALA A 81 -7.43 -0.77 3.54
N ALA A 82 -8.42 0.13 3.50
CA ALA A 82 -9.16 0.46 2.29
C ALA A 82 -8.29 1.22 1.27
N TYR A 83 -7.45 2.15 1.75
CA TYR A 83 -6.43 2.80 0.92
C TYR A 83 -5.48 1.77 0.28
N ARG A 84 -4.89 0.87 1.09
CA ARG A 84 -3.95 -0.15 0.55
C ARG A 84 -4.65 -1.11 -0.40
N PHE A 85 -5.89 -1.50 -0.12
CA PHE A 85 -6.68 -2.33 -1.03
C PHE A 85 -6.83 -1.67 -2.40
N GLU A 86 -7.22 -0.39 -2.44
CA GLU A 86 -7.45 0.31 -3.70
C GLU A 86 -6.13 0.58 -4.45
N HIS A 87 -5.09 0.99 -3.73
CA HIS A 87 -3.73 1.14 -4.28
C HIS A 87 -3.25 -0.17 -4.93
N CYS A 88 -3.46 -1.29 -4.23
CA CYS A 88 -3.18 -2.64 -4.69
C CYS A 88 -3.96 -2.99 -5.97
N PHE A 89 -5.25 -2.68 -6.00
CA PHE A 89 -6.13 -2.91 -7.16
C PHE A 89 -5.69 -2.09 -8.39
N LEU A 90 -5.49 -0.78 -8.23
CA LEU A 90 -5.07 0.10 -9.32
C LEU A 90 -3.68 -0.24 -9.84
N SER A 91 -2.77 -0.74 -8.98
CA SER A 91 -1.43 -1.17 -9.40
C SER A 91 -1.46 -2.31 -10.43
N GLN A 92 -2.53 -3.11 -10.49
CA GLN A 92 -2.68 -4.18 -11.49
C GLN A 92 -2.82 -3.64 -12.92
N GLN A 93 -3.42 -2.45 -13.06
CA GLN A 93 -3.79 -1.85 -14.34
C GLN A 93 -2.89 -0.65 -14.68
N HIS A 94 -2.32 0.00 -13.66
CA HIS A 94 -1.61 1.26 -13.75
C HIS A 94 -0.32 1.25 -12.91
N ALA A 95 0.45 0.16 -12.97
CA ALA A 95 1.61 -0.08 -12.12
C ALA A 95 2.58 1.12 -12.02
N GLU A 96 2.99 1.71 -13.15
CA GLU A 96 3.94 2.83 -13.15
C GLU A 96 3.37 4.08 -12.48
N THR A 97 2.12 4.44 -12.77
CA THR A 97 1.44 5.59 -12.16
C THR A 97 1.31 5.40 -10.66
N VAL A 98 0.89 4.20 -10.23
CA VAL A 98 0.65 3.90 -8.82
C VAL A 98 1.96 3.77 -8.03
N ALA A 99 3.03 3.24 -8.64
CA ALA A 99 4.36 3.14 -8.04
C ALA A 99 5.02 4.51 -7.78
N ALA A 100 4.62 5.54 -8.53
CA ALA A 100 5.13 6.90 -8.35
C ALA A 100 4.52 7.63 -7.15
N ILE A 101 3.38 7.16 -6.64
CA ILE A 101 2.66 7.78 -5.52
C ILE A 101 3.25 7.29 -4.19
N LYS A 102 3.48 8.22 -3.26
CA LYS A 102 3.86 7.92 -1.89
C LYS A 102 2.63 7.96 -0.99
N PHE A 103 2.62 7.16 0.07
CA PHE A 103 1.56 7.21 1.08
C PHE A 103 1.34 8.62 1.66
N SER A 104 2.40 9.39 1.82
CA SER A 104 2.35 10.79 2.28
C SER A 104 1.48 11.69 1.39
N ASP A 105 1.34 11.37 0.11
CA ASP A 105 0.55 12.15 -0.85
C ASP A 105 -0.96 11.96 -0.59
N ALA A 106 -1.34 10.75 -0.15
CA ALA A 106 -2.72 10.42 0.21
C ALA A 106 -3.09 10.85 1.64
N LEU A 107 -2.10 10.96 2.54
CA LEU A 107 -2.32 11.18 3.97
C LEU A 107 -3.29 12.32 4.31
N PRO A 108 -3.20 13.54 3.71
CA PRO A 108 -4.15 14.62 4.00
C PRO A 108 -5.60 14.29 3.63
N LEU A 109 -5.82 13.48 2.58
CA LEU A 109 -7.15 13.05 2.16
C LEU A 109 -7.68 11.95 3.10
N LEU A 110 -6.82 11.01 3.48
CA LEU A 110 -7.18 9.94 4.42
C LEU A 110 -7.61 10.51 5.78
N ARG A 111 -6.94 11.55 6.28
CA ARG A 111 -7.35 12.28 7.49
C ARG A 111 -8.73 12.91 7.39
N LYS A 112 -9.09 13.44 6.21
CA LYS A 112 -10.45 13.96 6.00
C LYS A 112 -11.47 12.83 6.02
N CYS A 113 -11.14 11.66 5.47
CA CYS A 113 -12.00 10.49 5.52
C CYS A 113 -12.29 10.01 6.95
N GLU A 114 -11.32 10.11 7.86
CA GLU A 114 -11.50 9.73 9.28
C GLU A 114 -12.55 10.58 10.03
N GLN A 115 -12.84 11.78 9.53
CA GLN A 115 -13.80 12.72 10.12
C GLN A 115 -15.25 12.47 9.65
N ILE A 116 -15.45 11.53 8.72
CA ILE A 116 -16.78 11.23 8.17
C ILE A 116 -17.54 10.30 9.12
N GLU A 117 -18.78 10.67 9.39
CA GLU A 117 -19.79 9.82 10.03
C GLU A 117 -20.87 9.43 9.00
N PRO A 118 -21.37 8.18 9.00
CA PRO A 118 -21.01 7.08 9.90
C PRO A 118 -19.67 6.41 9.53
N GLN A 119 -19.07 5.66 10.46
CA GLN A 119 -17.82 4.91 10.24
C GLN A 119 -17.80 4.07 8.95
N GLY A 120 -18.94 3.49 8.56
CA GLY A 120 -19.07 2.71 7.31
C GLY A 120 -18.84 3.51 6.02
N ALA A 121 -18.87 4.85 6.06
CA ALA A 121 -18.60 5.71 4.91
C ALA A 121 -17.11 6.04 4.72
N ARG A 122 -16.25 5.70 5.69
CA ARG A 122 -14.81 6.01 5.64
C ARG A 122 -14.03 5.13 4.65
N PRO A 123 -14.25 3.80 4.55
CA PRO A 123 -13.54 2.97 3.58
C PRO A 123 -13.76 3.41 2.12
N PRO A 124 -15.00 3.68 1.64
CA PRO A 124 -15.20 4.22 0.30
C PRO A 124 -14.52 5.58 0.07
N CYS A 125 -14.45 6.44 1.10
CA CYS A 125 -13.70 7.69 1.00
C CYS A 125 -12.19 7.45 0.81
N ALA A 126 -11.62 6.50 1.55
CA ALA A 126 -10.21 6.15 1.46
C ALA A 126 -9.84 5.58 0.09
N MET A 127 -10.71 4.76 -0.51
CA MET A 127 -10.52 4.26 -1.88
C MET A 127 -10.48 5.43 -2.88
N ARG A 128 -11.46 6.35 -2.82
CA ARG A 128 -11.47 7.55 -3.67
C ARG A 128 -10.24 8.45 -3.50
N ALA A 129 -9.64 8.46 -2.31
CA ALA A 129 -8.40 9.19 -2.09
C ALA A 129 -7.25 8.67 -2.99
N VAL A 130 -7.21 7.36 -3.27
CA VAL A 130 -6.22 6.76 -4.19
C VAL A 130 -6.42 7.26 -5.61
N HIS A 131 -7.66 7.28 -6.09
CA HIS A 131 -8.01 7.86 -7.40
C HIS A 131 -7.62 9.34 -7.49
N ALA A 132 -7.90 10.11 -6.44
CA ALA A 132 -7.58 11.53 -6.39
C ALA A 132 -6.07 11.81 -6.46
N VAL A 133 -5.22 11.02 -5.80
CA VAL A 133 -3.76 11.22 -5.84
C VAL A 133 -3.09 10.62 -7.07
N THR A 134 -3.67 9.56 -7.65
CA THR A 134 -3.13 8.93 -8.87
C THR A 134 -3.62 9.61 -10.14
N GLY A 135 -4.75 10.33 -10.10
CA GLY A 135 -5.43 10.86 -11.27
C GLY A 135 -6.17 9.81 -12.10
N ILE A 136 -6.27 8.57 -11.62
CA ILE A 136 -6.98 7.47 -12.29
C ILE A 136 -8.47 7.59 -11.95
N PRO A 137 -9.39 7.59 -12.95
CA PRO A 137 -10.83 7.65 -12.68
C PRO A 137 -11.37 6.48 -11.84
N GLU A 138 -12.44 6.73 -11.09
CA GLU A 138 -13.22 5.71 -10.33
C GLU A 138 -13.95 4.72 -11.24
#